data_AF-A0A1I6P591-F1
#
_entry.id   AF-A0A1I6P591-F1
#
_cell.length_a   1.000
_cell.length_b   1.000
_cell.length_c   1.000
_cell.angle_alpha   90.00
_cell.angle_beta   90.00
_cell.angle_gamma   90.00
#
_symmetry.space_group_name_H-M   'P 1'
#
loop_
_entity.id
_entity.type
_entity.pdbx_description
1 polymer ?
#
loop_
_entity_poly.entity_id
_entity_poly.type
_entity_poly.pdbx_seq_one_letter_code
_entity_poly.pdbx_strand_id
1 'polypeptide(L)'
;MTYSTRLLKLALIVIGSPIVIFAGYLIYSLIAQPFNTSYDQLMYPIVIGMLLTAVPFFYALRRAYDLLKFIDRQQAFTPVAVTALKQIKQAAIAIAVIYTIIWPFVYGIAEIDDAPGLVLVGGLPIFFSMVIAIFAALLQKLLKQAIEIKQENDLTI
;
A
#
# COMPACT_ATOMS: atom_id res chain seq x y z
N MET A 1 16.68 19.10 9.55
CA MET A 1 15.94 17.97 8.94
C MET A 1 14.63 17.60 9.67
N THR A 2 14.46 17.91 10.96
CA THR A 2 13.33 17.46 11.80
C THR A 2 11.93 17.94 11.40
N TYR A 3 11.80 19.10 10.75
CA TYR A 3 10.49 19.61 10.31
C TYR A 3 9.92 18.79 9.14
N SER A 4 10.79 18.37 8.21
CA SER A 4 10.37 17.56 7.05
C SER A 4 9.80 16.21 7.49
N THR A 5 10.50 15.50 8.38
CA THR A 5 10.04 14.19 8.87
C THR A 5 8.76 14.26 9.70
N ARG A 6 8.53 15.34 10.46
CA ARG A 6 7.26 15.58 11.17
C ARG A 6 6.08 15.76 10.21
N LEU A 7 6.27 16.52 9.12
CA LEU A 7 5.24 16.71 8.10
C LEU A 7 4.93 15.40 7.37
N LEU A 8 5.95 14.62 6.97
CA LEU A 8 5.74 13.32 6.34
C LEU A 8 5.02 12.33 7.27
N LYS A 9 5.34 12.32 8.56
CA LYS A 9 4.61 11.50 9.56
C LYS A 9 3.14 11.90 9.68
N LEU A 10 2.85 13.20 9.70
CA LEU A 10 1.48 13.70 9.69
C LEU A 10 0.76 13.27 8.40
N ALA A 11 1.41 13.41 7.25
CA ALA A 11 0.87 12.99 5.96
C ALA A 11 0.50 11.51 5.94
N LEU A 12 1.32 10.62 6.52
CA LEU A 12 0.99 9.19 6.63
C LEU A 12 -0.29 8.94 7.44
N ILE A 13 -0.52 9.69 8.52
CA ILE A 13 -1.75 9.58 9.33
C ILE A 13 -2.95 10.08 8.52
N VAL A 14 -2.80 11.21 7.84
CA VAL A 14 -3.85 11.80 6.97
C VAL A 14 -4.17 10.90 5.79
N ILE A 15 -3.20 10.18 5.22
CA ILE A 15 -3.44 9.21 4.14
C ILE A 15 -4.17 7.96 4.65
N GLY A 16 -3.93 7.56 5.91
CA GLY A 16 -4.58 6.40 6.50
C GLY A 16 -6.04 6.64 6.92
N SER A 17 -6.39 7.86 7.34
CA SER A 17 -7.72 8.13 7.91
C SER A 17 -8.90 7.94 6.94
N PRO A 18 -8.84 8.35 5.65
CA PRO A 18 -9.94 8.14 4.71
C PRO A 18 -10.22 6.65 4.50
N ILE A 19 -9.19 5.81 4.55
CA ILE A 19 -9.36 4.36 4.36
C ILE A 19 -10.12 3.74 5.53
N VAL A 20 -9.84 4.15 6.77
CA VAL A 20 -10.60 3.67 7.94
C VAL A 20 -12.06 4.12 7.86
N ILE A 21 -12.30 5.39 7.54
CA ILE A 21 -13.64 5.96 7.43
C ILE A 21 -14.42 5.24 6.32
N PHE A 22 -13.79 5.08 5.15
CA PHE A 22 -14.41 4.41 4.01
C PHE A 22 -14.69 2.93 4.30
N ALA A 23 -13.76 2.19 4.91
CA ALA A 23 -13.98 0.80 5.29
C ALA A 23 -15.11 0.65 6.32
N GLY A 24 -15.17 1.54 7.32
CA GLY A 24 -16.25 1.55 8.32
C GLY A 24 -17.61 1.86 7.70
N TYR A 25 -17.67 2.85 6.81
CA TYR A 25 -18.88 3.18 6.05
C TYR A 25 -19.33 2.02 5.18
N LEU A 26 -18.40 1.35 4.49
CA LEU A 26 -18.69 0.24 3.59
C LEU A 26 -19.22 -0.99 4.34
N ILE A 27 -18.67 -1.29 5.52
CA ILE A 27 -19.19 -2.35 6.39
C ILE A 27 -20.60 -1.98 6.89
N TYR A 28 -20.79 -0.75 7.37
CA TYR A 28 -22.09 -0.27 7.83
C TYR A 28 -23.16 -0.35 6.73
N SER A 29 -22.83 0.11 5.51
CA SER A 29 -23.76 0.08 4.37
C SER A 29 -24.14 -1.35 4.01
N LEU A 30 -23.20 -2.30 4.08
CA LEU A 30 -23.45 -3.70 3.76
C LEU A 30 -24.37 -4.39 4.78
N ILE A 31 -24.27 -4.02 6.06
CA ILE A 31 -25.14 -4.52 7.12
C ILE A 31 -26.54 -3.90 6.98
N ALA A 32 -26.62 -2.60 6.70
CA ALA A 32 -27.89 -1.89 6.58
C ALA A 32 -28.67 -2.30 5.33
N GLN A 33 -27.98 -2.51 4.20
CA GLN A 33 -28.56 -2.85 2.90
C GLN A 33 -27.63 -3.82 2.16
N PRO A 34 -27.82 -5.14 2.34
CA PRO A 34 -27.07 -6.14 1.60
C PRO A 34 -27.28 -6.03 0.08
N PHE A 35 -26.32 -6.50 -0.71
CA PHE A 35 -26.44 -6.53 -2.17
C PHE A 35 -27.62 -7.40 -2.62
N ASN A 36 -28.27 -6.98 -3.71
CA ASN A 36 -29.29 -7.78 -4.38
C ASN A 36 -28.67 -9.09 -4.90
N THR A 37 -29.45 -10.18 -4.87
CA THR A 37 -29.10 -11.51 -5.37
C THR A 37 -28.62 -11.53 -6.83
N SER A 38 -28.99 -10.52 -7.63
CA SER A 38 -28.49 -10.40 -9.00
C SER A 38 -27.01 -9.97 -9.10
N TYR A 39 -26.46 -9.33 -8.07
CA TYR A 39 -25.11 -8.73 -8.08
C TYR A 39 -24.19 -9.27 -6.98
N ASP A 40 -24.73 -10.07 -6.05
CA ASP A 40 -24.03 -10.53 -4.86
C ASP A 40 -22.72 -11.28 -5.17
N GLN A 41 -22.74 -12.20 -6.14
CA GLN A 41 -21.59 -13.00 -6.55
C GLN A 41 -20.42 -12.16 -7.11
N LEU A 42 -20.70 -10.97 -7.63
CA LEU A 42 -19.69 -10.05 -8.16
C LEU A 42 -19.27 -9.02 -7.10
N MET A 43 -20.23 -8.45 -6.38
CA MET A 43 -19.99 -7.38 -5.39
C MET A 43 -19.29 -7.87 -4.13
N TYR A 44 -19.66 -9.04 -3.58
CA TYR A 44 -19.04 -9.53 -2.34
C TYR A 44 -17.53 -9.78 -2.47
N PRO A 45 -17.02 -10.46 -3.53
CA PRO A 45 -15.58 -10.60 -3.73
C PRO A 45 -14.84 -9.27 -3.84
N ILE A 46 -15.44 -8.27 -4.53
CA ILE A 46 -14.86 -6.92 -4.66
C ILE A 46 -14.75 -6.27 -3.28
N VAL A 47 -15.83 -6.24 -2.52
CA VAL A 47 -15.87 -5.64 -1.17
C VAL A 47 -14.91 -6.34 -0.21
N ILE A 48 -14.93 -7.67 -0.17
CA ILE A 48 -14.03 -8.47 0.68
C ILE A 48 -12.58 -8.16 0.33
N GLY A 49 -12.25 -8.12 -0.96
CA GLY A 49 -10.90 -7.81 -1.41
C GLY A 49 -10.47 -6.37 -1.09
N MET A 50 -11.36 -5.39 -1.20
CA MET A 50 -11.11 -4.02 -0.75
C MET A 50 -10.86 -3.94 0.77
N LEU A 51 -11.64 -4.66 1.58
CA LEU A 51 -11.42 -4.72 3.03
C LEU A 51 -10.12 -5.44 3.39
N LEU A 52 -9.79 -6.54 2.71
CA LEU A 52 -8.54 -7.29 2.89
C LEU A 52 -7.31 -6.43 2.55
N THR A 53 -7.42 -5.53 1.57
CA THR A 53 -6.37 -4.58 1.17
C THR A 53 -5.94 -3.67 2.32
N ALA A 54 -6.84 -3.36 3.27
CA ALA A 54 -6.52 -2.51 4.40
C ALA A 54 -5.33 -3.06 5.21
N VAL A 55 -5.20 -4.40 5.30
CA VAL A 55 -4.13 -5.06 6.07
C VAL A 55 -2.72 -4.73 5.53
N PRO A 56 -2.38 -5.07 4.27
CA PRO A 56 -1.08 -4.69 3.71
C PRO A 56 -0.91 -3.18 3.59
N PHE A 57 -1.98 -2.41 3.36
CA PHE A 57 -1.89 -0.95 3.32
C PHE A 57 -1.44 -0.36 4.66
N PHE A 58 -2.11 -0.66 5.77
CA PHE A 58 -1.73 -0.14 7.09
C PHE A 58 -0.39 -0.70 7.57
N TYR A 59 -0.06 -1.93 7.16
CA TYR A 59 1.28 -2.47 7.38
C TYR A 59 2.35 -1.63 6.66
N ALA A 60 2.16 -1.28 5.38
CA ALA A 60 3.07 -0.41 4.64
C ALA A 60 3.20 0.98 5.29
N LEU A 61 2.09 1.59 5.70
CA LEU A 61 2.09 2.89 6.39
C LEU A 61 2.91 2.84 7.68
N ARG A 62 2.75 1.79 8.49
CA ARG A 62 3.53 1.62 9.72
C ARG A 62 5.03 1.50 9.43
N ARG A 63 5.40 0.75 8.38
CA ARG A 63 6.82 0.62 7.98
C ARG A 63 7.39 1.90 7.39
N ALA A 64 6.61 2.68 6.67
CA ALA A 64 6.99 4.02 6.23
C ALA A 64 7.21 4.95 7.44
N TYR A 65 6.34 4.88 8.45
CA TYR A 65 6.49 5.65 9.68
C TYR A 65 7.75 5.25 10.47
N ASP A 66 8.04 3.96 10.57
CA ASP A 66 9.28 3.45 11.19
C ASP A 66 10.52 3.93 10.43
N LEU A 67 10.49 3.94 9.09
CA LEU A 67 11.57 4.48 8.26
C LEU A 67 11.84 5.96 8.56
N LEU A 68 10.79 6.77 8.73
CA LEU A 68 10.93 8.18 9.14
C LEU A 68 11.54 8.33 10.54
N LYS A 69 11.24 7.42 11.48
CA LYS A 69 11.90 7.40 12.79
C LYS A 69 13.38 7.05 12.69
N PHE A 70 13.75 6.11 11.81
CA PHE A 70 15.16 5.78 11.60
C PHE A 70 15.93 6.97 11.04
N ILE A 71 15.33 7.74 10.14
CA ILE A 71 15.91 8.99 9.62
C ILE A 71 16.13 10.00 10.76
N ASP A 72 15.14 10.22 11.62
CA ASP A 72 15.27 11.14 12.76
C ASP A 72 16.36 10.72 13.76
N ARG A 73 16.62 9.41 13.88
CA ARG A 73 17.63 8.85 14.77
C ARG A 73 19.01 8.71 14.11
N GLN A 74 19.20 9.24 12.89
CA GLN A 74 20.43 9.07 12.10
C GLN A 74 20.75 7.59 11.78
N GLN A 75 19.74 6.72 11.82
CA GLN A 75 19.82 5.28 11.54
C GLN A 75 19.32 4.93 10.12
N ALA A 76 19.30 5.90 9.21
CA ALA A 76 18.85 5.71 7.83
C ALA A 76 19.72 4.69 7.07
N PHE A 77 21.03 4.68 7.31
CA PHE A 77 21.99 3.74 6.70
C PHE A 77 22.23 2.53 7.59
N THR A 78 21.16 1.81 7.92
CA THR A 78 21.23 0.59 8.73
C THR A 78 20.46 -0.56 8.08
N PRO A 79 20.80 -1.84 8.39
CA PRO A 79 20.03 -2.99 7.91
C PRO A 79 18.53 -2.94 8.26
N VAL A 80 18.18 -2.25 9.35
CA VAL A 80 16.79 -2.07 9.79
C VAL A 80 16.00 -1.20 8.82
N ALA A 81 16.60 -0.13 8.31
CA ALA A 81 15.98 0.74 7.29
C ALA A 81 15.78 0.00 5.96
N VAL A 82 16.77 -0.81 5.53
CA VAL A 82 16.66 -1.70 4.36
C VAL A 82 15.51 -2.71 4.54
N THR A 83 15.35 -3.24 5.75
CA THR A 83 14.28 -4.18 6.09
C THR A 83 12.91 -3.52 6.02
N ALA A 84 12.77 -2.28 6.49
CA ALA A 84 11.53 -1.51 6.35
C ALA A 84 11.15 -1.32 4.87
N LEU A 85 12.10 -0.96 3.99
CA LEU A 85 11.85 -0.86 2.54
C LEU A 85 11.43 -2.19 1.91
N LYS A 86 12.05 -3.31 2.32
CA LYS A 86 11.65 -4.66 1.88
C LYS A 86 10.20 -4.95 2.24
N GLN A 87 9.78 -4.58 3.45
CA GLN A 87 8.43 -4.81 3.96
C GLN A 87 7.39 -3.92 3.26
N ILE A 88 7.71 -2.65 2.97
CA ILE A 88 6.87 -1.76 2.15
C ILE A 88 6.66 -2.36 0.75
N LYS A 89 7.74 -2.84 0.11
CA LYS A 89 7.66 -3.52 -1.18
C LYS A 89 6.74 -4.74 -1.14
N GLN A 90 6.91 -5.61 -0.14
CA GLN A 90 6.10 -6.82 -0.01
C GLN A 90 4.62 -6.50 0.19
N ALA A 91 4.30 -5.48 0.98
CA ALA A 91 2.93 -5.01 1.13
C ALA A 91 2.35 -4.47 -0.18
N ALA A 92 3.11 -3.68 -0.93
CA ALA A 92 2.67 -3.19 -2.24
C ALA A 92 2.41 -4.36 -3.22
N ILE A 93 3.28 -5.37 -3.25
CA ILE A 93 3.06 -6.58 -4.05
C ILE A 93 1.77 -7.32 -3.61
N ALA A 94 1.53 -7.43 -2.30
CA ALA A 94 0.31 -8.05 -1.79
C ALA A 94 -0.96 -7.31 -2.25
N ILE A 95 -0.94 -5.96 -2.22
CA ILE A 95 -2.05 -5.16 -2.74
C ILE A 95 -2.26 -5.41 -4.24
N ALA A 96 -1.18 -5.42 -5.02
CA ALA A 96 -1.27 -5.70 -6.46
C ALA A 96 -1.92 -7.07 -6.72
N VAL A 97 -1.50 -8.12 -6.00
CA VAL A 97 -2.07 -9.46 -6.12
C VAL A 97 -3.55 -9.48 -5.74
N ILE A 98 -3.94 -8.84 -4.63
CA ILE A 98 -5.33 -8.75 -4.20
C ILE A 98 -6.18 -8.11 -5.31
N TYR A 99 -5.76 -6.97 -5.87
CA TYR A 99 -6.53 -6.32 -6.92
C TYR A 99 -6.53 -7.07 -8.24
N THR A 100 -5.46 -7.78 -8.61
CA THR A 100 -5.47 -8.67 -9.77
C THR A 100 -6.52 -9.78 -9.64
N ILE A 101 -6.71 -10.33 -8.42
CA ILE A 101 -7.75 -11.34 -8.15
C ILE A 101 -9.16 -10.73 -8.21
N ILE A 102 -9.33 -9.49 -7.74
CA ILE A 102 -10.62 -8.78 -7.74
C ILE A 102 -11.00 -8.31 -9.16
N TRP A 103 -10.03 -8.03 -10.02
CA TRP A 103 -10.24 -7.35 -11.30
C TRP A 103 -11.25 -8.05 -12.24
N PRO A 104 -11.29 -9.40 -12.37
CA PRO A 104 -12.33 -10.08 -13.15
C PRO A 104 -13.76 -9.81 -12.67
N PHE A 105 -13.96 -9.64 -11.36
CA PHE A 105 -15.28 -9.31 -10.80
C PHE A 105 -15.68 -7.88 -11.15
N VAL A 106 -14.72 -6.95 -11.15
CA VAL A 106 -14.94 -5.56 -11.60
C VAL A 106 -15.30 -5.51 -13.07
N TYR A 107 -14.64 -6.33 -13.89
CA TYR A 107 -14.98 -6.47 -15.31
C TYR A 107 -16.43 -6.95 -15.51
N GLY A 108 -16.85 -7.97 -14.75
CA GLY A 108 -18.23 -8.46 -14.83
C GLY A 108 -19.28 -7.40 -14.50
N ILE A 109 -19.03 -6.54 -13.52
CA ILE A 109 -19.91 -5.40 -13.20
C ILE A 109 -19.90 -4.36 -14.32
N ALA A 110 -18.73 -4.04 -14.86
CA ALA A 110 -18.59 -3.08 -15.95
C ALA A 110 -19.38 -3.50 -17.20
N GLU A 111 -19.48 -4.80 -17.47
CA GLU A 111 -20.25 -5.35 -18.58
C GLU A 111 -21.77 -5.28 -18.32
N ILE A 112 -22.22 -5.56 -17.09
CA ILE A 112 -23.65 -5.49 -16.72
C ILE A 112 -24.18 -4.05 -16.78
N ASP A 113 -23.41 -3.11 -16.24
CA ASP A 113 -23.82 -1.71 -16.13
C ASP A 113 -23.48 -0.87 -17.38
N ASP A 114 -22.99 -1.50 -18.46
CA ASP A 114 -22.49 -0.84 -19.68
C ASP A 114 -21.51 0.32 -19.37
N ALA A 115 -20.63 0.08 -18.39
CA ALA A 115 -19.75 1.06 -17.79
C ALA A 115 -18.26 0.69 -17.98
N PRO A 116 -17.73 0.73 -19.22
CA PRO A 116 -16.38 0.26 -19.53
C PRO A 116 -15.27 1.01 -18.78
N GLY A 117 -15.55 2.24 -18.33
CA GLY A 117 -14.61 3.03 -17.51
C GLY A 117 -14.27 2.39 -16.17
N LEU A 118 -15.15 1.55 -15.61
CA LEU A 118 -14.91 0.85 -14.33
C LEU A 118 -13.72 -0.10 -14.41
N VAL A 119 -13.45 -0.71 -15.57
CA VAL A 119 -12.30 -1.60 -15.77
C VAL A 119 -10.98 -0.84 -15.59
N LEU A 120 -10.92 0.38 -16.12
CA LEU A 120 -9.74 1.26 -15.99
C LEU A 120 -9.56 1.71 -14.54
N VAL A 121 -10.64 2.16 -13.89
CA VAL A 121 -10.61 2.59 -12.48
C VAL A 121 -10.22 1.42 -11.56
N GLY A 122 -10.75 0.22 -11.81
CA GLY A 122 -10.40 -1.00 -11.08
C GLY A 122 -8.95 -1.45 -11.26
N GLY A 123 -8.29 -1.03 -12.35
CA GLY A 123 -6.87 -1.30 -12.59
C GLY A 123 -5.91 -0.33 -11.89
N LEU A 124 -6.38 0.84 -11.44
CA LEU A 124 -5.53 1.87 -10.80
C LEU A 124 -4.78 1.34 -9.56
N PRO A 125 -5.41 0.59 -8.64
CA PRO A 125 -4.72 0.08 -7.46
C PRO A 125 -3.57 -0.87 -7.80
N ILE A 126 -3.71 -1.66 -8.87
CA ILE A 126 -2.64 -2.55 -9.38
C ILE A 126 -1.47 -1.70 -9.86
N PHE A 127 -1.75 -0.68 -10.68
CA PHE A 127 -0.73 0.20 -11.23
C PHE A 127 0.04 0.95 -10.13
N PHE A 128 -0.64 1.62 -9.21
CA PHE A 128 0.01 2.35 -8.12
C PHE A 128 0.80 1.44 -7.20
N SER A 129 0.29 0.24 -6.90
CA SER A 129 1.00 -0.74 -6.08
C SER A 129 2.27 -1.24 -6.76
N MET A 130 2.24 -1.45 -8.07
CA MET A 130 3.41 -1.83 -8.84
C MET A 130 4.47 -0.72 -8.86
N VAL A 131 4.07 0.53 -9.05
CA VAL A 131 4.95 1.70 -8.95
C VAL A 131 5.62 1.75 -7.58
N ILE A 132 4.85 1.66 -6.49
CA ILE A 132 5.40 1.66 -5.12
C ILE A 132 6.37 0.50 -4.90
N ALA A 133 6.03 -0.71 -5.37
CA ALA A 133 6.90 -1.89 -5.23
C ALA A 133 8.24 -1.71 -5.95
N ILE A 134 8.22 -1.18 -7.18
CA ILE A 134 9.43 -0.91 -7.98
C ILE A 134 10.27 0.16 -7.28
N PHE A 135 9.67 1.29 -6.88
CA PHE A 135 10.39 2.35 -6.16
C PHE A 135 11.01 1.85 -4.86
N ALA A 136 10.25 1.09 -4.05
CA ALA A 136 10.77 0.51 -2.82
C ALA A 136 11.91 -0.48 -3.09
N ALA A 137 11.86 -1.26 -4.17
CA ALA A 137 12.94 -2.16 -4.58
C ALA A 137 14.21 -1.40 -4.99
N LEU A 138 14.05 -0.31 -5.77
CA LEU A 138 15.16 0.54 -6.17
C LEU A 138 15.82 1.20 -4.95
N LEU A 139 15.04 1.82 -4.07
CA LEU A 139 15.54 2.41 -2.82
C LEU A 139 16.20 1.35 -1.92
N GLN A 140 15.63 0.14 -1.84
CA GLN A 140 16.21 -0.96 -1.07
C GLN A 140 17.60 -1.32 -1.61
N LYS A 141 17.79 -1.39 -2.94
CA LYS A 141 19.08 -1.68 -3.56
C LYS A 141 20.10 -0.57 -3.32
N LEU A 142 19.71 0.69 -3.57
CA LEU A 142 20.59 1.85 -3.39
C LEU A 142 21.03 1.99 -1.93
N LEU A 143 20.11 1.79 -0.98
CA LEU A 143 20.44 1.91 0.43
C LEU A 143 21.40 0.81 0.90
N LYS A 144 21.27 -0.43 0.38
CA LYS A 144 22.23 -1.50 0.66
C LYS A 144 23.63 -1.15 0.17
N GLN A 145 23.76 -0.68 -1.07
CA GLN A 145 25.05 -0.26 -1.63
C GLN A 145 25.67 0.88 -0.81
N ALA A 146 24.88 1.85 -0.39
CA ALA A 146 25.36 2.95 0.45
C ALA A 146 25.84 2.47 1.84
N ILE A 147 25.23 1.43 2.41
CA ILE A 147 25.68 0.83 3.68
C ILE A 147 27.02 0.11 3.49
N GLU A 148 27.18 -0.66 2.43
CA GLU A 148 28.43 -1.37 2.11
C GLU A 148 29.59 -0.39 1.95
N ILE A 149 29.41 0.68 1.16
CA ILE A 149 30.42 1.73 0.98
C ILE A 149 30.79 2.41 2.30
N LYS A 150 29.78 2.72 3.14
CA LYS A 150 30.04 3.33 4.45
C LYS A 150 30.85 2.41 5.36
N GLN A 151 30.52 1.12 5.36
CA GLN A 151 31.22 0.13 6.17
C GLN A 151 32.68 -0.06 5.73
N GLU A 152 32.96 -0.09 4.43
CA GLU A 152 34.33 -0.15 3.90
C GLU A 152 35.15 1.08 4.28
N ASN A 153 34.55 2.27 4.19
CA ASN A 153 35.21 3.52 4.57
C ASN A 153 35.52 3.56 6.08
N ASP A 154 34.59 3.12 6.93
CA ASP A 154 34.78 3.06 8.38
C ASP A 154 35.84 2.02 8.82
N LEU A 155 36.19 1.04 7.96
CA LEU A 155 37.22 0.02 8.21
C LEU A 155 38.63 0.41 7.75
N THR A 156 38.77 1.45 6.93
CA THR A 156 40.04 1.83 6.29
C THR A 156 40.69 3.07 6.91
N ILE A 157 39.95 3.81 7.77
CA ILE A 157 40.43 5.02 8.47
C ILE A 157 40.86 4.68 9.90
#